data_AF-A0A9P8N3V2-F1
#
_entry.id   AF-A0A9P8N3V2-F1
#
_cell.length_a   1.000
_cell.length_b   1.000
_cell.length_c   1.000
_cell.angle_alpha   90.00
_cell.angle_beta   90.00
_cell.angle_gamma   90.00
#
_symmetry.space_group_name_H-M   'P 1'
#
loop_
_entity.id
_entity.type
_entity.pdbx_description
1 polymer ?
#
loop_
_entity_poly.entity_id
_entity_poly.type
_entity_poly.pdbx_seq_one_letter_code
_entity_poly.pdbx_strand_id
1 'polypeptide(L)'
;MARHKEPLVGLVGVDDRLAVDGKVEAEEEGGWVGVAVPCPQGSILVRQQPRGDRQKDTGNSLGVKAPHTVLILVCEPRGAVGLGKEHHGHVAAGDPELRRLLGRIRRGEQDRSDLELLNSRCYQPGRQIPWETGVTVVTPLNRNRWNLNLEAALAFQVLQQTAARVFLSEHKWKGGEPTEEEAVLMLGQGDDSATPVPAVFVFVPGMPVVVNQNTHQGLKVVNGAGYTAVAVIPDRAFPGHRVSAELTDFHFVGMPAGTILLKPISVKITAQRKRPWQRNDVSRRGLPCAAAFACTDYKVQGGTIERVALELRGARTATVEGRAVASPCDPYSLYVQLSRCPTLDGITLVSEVRERDFIGNRVPEEMTAAQARLEELSRQTTREAGSLLRG
;
A
#
# COMPACT_ATOMS: atom_id res chain seq x y z
N MET A 1 29.77 42.24 -14.97
CA MET A 1 28.41 41.83 -14.57
C MET A 1 27.93 40.76 -15.53
N ALA A 2 28.07 39.49 -15.16
CA ALA A 2 27.49 38.36 -15.89
C ALA A 2 27.14 37.30 -14.85
N ARG A 3 25.84 37.00 -14.69
CA ARG A 3 25.35 35.97 -13.77
C ARG A 3 25.41 34.63 -14.49
N HIS A 4 26.28 33.74 -14.00
CA HIS A 4 26.19 32.31 -14.28
C HIS A 4 24.92 31.75 -13.62
N LYS A 5 24.07 31.07 -14.40
CA LYS A 5 23.01 30.18 -13.92
C LYS A 5 23.51 28.75 -14.09
N GLU A 6 23.54 28.00 -12.99
CA GLU A 6 23.76 26.55 -12.94
C GLU A 6 22.54 25.79 -13.53
N PRO A 7 22.73 24.57 -14.05
CA PRO A 7 21.68 23.80 -14.70
C PRO A 7 20.75 23.09 -13.69
N LEU A 8 19.45 23.16 -13.98
CA LEU A 8 18.41 22.37 -13.33
C LEU A 8 18.54 20.88 -13.69
N VAL A 9 18.47 20.03 -12.68
CA VAL A 9 18.49 18.57 -12.74
C VAL A 9 17.37 18.04 -13.64
N GLY A 10 17.75 17.15 -14.58
CA GLY A 10 16.91 16.63 -15.65
C GLY A 10 15.77 15.72 -15.19
N LEU A 11 14.61 15.93 -15.80
CA LEU A 11 13.54 14.96 -15.94
C LEU A 11 14.01 13.89 -16.93
N VAL A 12 13.87 12.61 -16.56
CA VAL A 12 14.14 11.48 -17.46
C VAL A 12 13.11 11.54 -18.59
N GLY A 13 13.59 11.80 -19.80
CA GLY A 13 12.80 11.70 -21.02
C GLY A 13 12.47 10.25 -21.32
N VAL A 14 11.19 9.97 -21.57
CA VAL A 14 10.80 8.77 -22.29
C VAL A 14 11.09 9.04 -23.77
N ASP A 15 11.86 8.16 -24.38
CA ASP A 15 12.30 8.26 -25.78
C ASP A 15 11.08 8.25 -26.72
N ASP A 16 10.93 9.31 -27.53
CA ASP A 16 9.82 9.60 -28.45
C ASP A 16 9.86 8.74 -29.73
N ARG A 17 10.22 7.46 -29.63
CA ARG A 17 10.36 6.58 -30.79
C ARG A 17 9.65 5.24 -30.63
N LEU A 18 8.32 5.33 -30.54
CA LEU A 18 7.39 4.32 -31.07
C LEU A 18 6.03 4.99 -31.27
N ALA A 19 5.99 5.96 -32.19
CA ALA A 19 4.75 6.28 -32.89
C ALA A 19 4.43 5.08 -33.80
N VAL A 20 3.61 4.17 -33.29
CA VAL A 20 2.89 3.22 -34.13
C VAL A 20 1.44 3.68 -34.10
N ASP A 21 1.01 4.27 -35.21
CA ASP A 21 -0.40 4.49 -35.54
C ASP A 21 -1.14 3.16 -35.36
N GLY A 22 -1.83 3.04 -34.23
CA GLY A 22 -2.64 1.89 -33.89
C GLY A 22 -3.83 2.38 -33.10
N LYS A 23 -4.88 2.84 -33.80
CA LYS A 23 -6.22 2.87 -33.22
C LYS A 23 -6.52 1.47 -32.71
N VAL A 24 -6.60 1.30 -31.39
CA VAL A 24 -7.22 0.13 -30.79
C VAL A 24 -8.72 0.37 -30.86
N GLU A 25 -9.35 -0.10 -31.94
CA GLU A 25 -10.80 -0.18 -32.03
C GLU A 25 -11.23 -1.37 -31.16
N ALA A 26 -11.89 -1.07 -30.04
CA ALA A 26 -12.64 -2.08 -29.30
C ALA A 26 -13.86 -2.46 -30.14
N GLU A 27 -13.95 -3.72 -30.57
CA GLU A 27 -15.20 -4.26 -31.09
C GLU A 27 -16.22 -4.34 -29.94
N GLU A 28 -17.18 -3.41 -29.96
CA GLU A 28 -18.35 -3.38 -29.07
C GLU A 28 -19.56 -3.99 -29.79
N GLU A 29 -20.21 -4.98 -29.18
CA GLU A 29 -21.66 -4.98 -29.15
C GLU A 29 -22.13 -4.17 -27.94
N GLY A 30 -22.39 -2.88 -28.19
CA GLY A 30 -23.24 -1.99 -27.41
C GLY A 30 -22.81 -1.66 -25.97
N GLY A 31 -21.93 -0.67 -25.78
CA GLY A 31 -21.87 0.08 -24.51
C GLY A 31 -20.58 0.85 -24.23
N TRP A 32 -20.70 2.18 -24.16
CA TRP A 32 -19.74 3.21 -23.67
C TRP A 32 -18.23 2.91 -23.78
N VAL A 33 -17.58 3.60 -24.72
CA VAL A 33 -16.12 3.63 -24.87
C VAL A 33 -15.47 4.43 -23.73
N GLY A 34 -14.71 3.75 -22.86
CA GLY A 34 -13.78 4.40 -21.94
C GLY A 34 -12.50 4.79 -22.66
N VAL A 35 -12.21 6.09 -22.78
CA VAL A 35 -10.97 6.58 -23.38
C VAL A 35 -9.96 6.87 -22.27
N ALA A 36 -8.87 6.11 -22.24
CA ALA A 36 -7.69 6.44 -21.44
C ALA A 36 -6.95 7.59 -22.13
N VAL A 37 -6.99 8.79 -21.54
CA VAL A 37 -6.23 9.94 -22.07
C VAL A 37 -4.94 10.06 -21.27
N PRO A 38 -3.77 10.08 -21.93
CA PRO A 38 -2.50 10.37 -21.26
C PRO A 38 -2.54 11.77 -20.65
N CYS A 39 -2.36 11.87 -19.33
CA CYS A 39 -2.20 13.15 -18.66
C CYS A 39 -0.68 13.48 -18.55
N PRO A 40 -0.24 14.73 -18.77
CA PRO A 40 1.18 15.11 -18.74
C PRO A 40 1.91 14.88 -17.39
N GLN A 41 1.21 14.36 -16.38
CA GLN A 41 1.68 14.16 -15.01
C GLN A 41 1.74 12.66 -14.61
N GLY A 42 1.65 11.73 -15.57
CA GLY A 42 1.80 10.30 -15.30
C GLY A 42 0.62 9.64 -14.56
N SER A 43 -0.56 10.25 -14.60
CA SER A 43 -1.80 9.65 -14.10
C SER A 43 -2.72 9.24 -15.26
N ILE A 44 -3.36 8.08 -15.15
CA ILE A 44 -4.41 7.63 -16.08
C ILE A 44 -5.73 8.20 -15.58
N LEU A 45 -6.32 9.13 -16.33
CA LEU A 45 -7.67 9.60 -16.10
C LEU A 45 -8.63 8.74 -16.93
N VAL A 46 -9.47 7.95 -16.27
CA VAL A 46 -10.60 7.29 -16.94
C VAL A 46 -11.72 8.32 -17.06
N ARG A 47 -11.88 8.89 -18.25
CA ARG A 47 -12.97 9.82 -18.54
C ARG A 47 -14.14 9.04 -19.14
N GLN A 48 -15.31 9.14 -18.52
CA GLN A 48 -16.56 8.72 -19.17
C GLN A 48 -17.09 9.91 -19.97
N GLN A 49 -17.27 9.74 -21.27
CA GLN A 49 -17.91 10.73 -22.13
C GLN A 49 -19.19 10.16 -22.71
N PRO A 50 -20.32 10.89 -22.63
CA PRO A 50 -21.49 10.50 -23.37
C PRO A 50 -21.30 10.76 -24.87
N ARG A 51 -21.57 9.78 -25.73
CA ARG A 51 -21.76 10.06 -27.17
C ARG A 51 -22.98 10.97 -27.31
N GLY A 52 -22.75 12.17 -27.82
CA GLY A 52 -23.84 13.08 -28.15
C GLY A 52 -24.69 12.51 -29.26
N ASP A 53 -25.97 12.34 -28.98
CA ASP A 53 -27.00 12.72 -29.93
C ASP A 53 -28.28 13.11 -29.18
N ARG A 54 -28.99 14.08 -29.77
CA ARG A 54 -30.22 14.68 -29.25
C ARG A 54 -31.28 13.59 -29.03
N GLN A 55 -31.97 13.59 -27.89
CA GLN A 55 -33.39 13.97 -27.79
C GLN A 55 -34.09 13.46 -26.51
N LYS A 56 -34.89 14.39 -25.94
CA LYS A 56 -36.03 14.28 -25.03
C LYS A 56 -35.78 14.07 -23.52
N ASP A 57 -35.91 15.19 -22.82
CA ASP A 57 -36.45 15.31 -21.47
C ASP A 57 -37.48 14.23 -21.15
N THR A 58 -37.07 13.26 -20.36
CA THR A 58 -37.93 12.65 -19.34
C THR A 58 -37.07 12.52 -18.10
N GLY A 59 -37.49 13.16 -17.01
CA GLY A 59 -36.76 13.16 -15.75
C GLY A 59 -36.45 11.74 -15.31
N ASN A 60 -35.20 11.35 -15.40
CA ASN A 60 -34.67 10.13 -14.84
C ASN A 60 -33.26 10.42 -14.32
N SER A 61 -33.08 10.14 -13.03
CA SER A 61 -31.86 10.22 -12.25
C SER A 61 -30.59 9.85 -13.04
N LEU A 62 -29.56 10.70 -12.98
CA LEU A 62 -28.17 10.33 -13.28
C LEU A 62 -27.56 9.54 -12.10
N GLY A 63 -28.35 8.62 -11.56
CA GLY A 63 -27.86 7.59 -10.66
C GLY A 63 -27.10 6.58 -11.49
N VAL A 64 -25.76 6.68 -11.52
CA VAL A 64 -24.90 5.59 -11.97
C VAL A 64 -25.23 4.37 -11.09
N LYS A 65 -26.06 3.46 -11.61
CA LYS A 65 -26.27 2.13 -11.00
C LYS A 65 -24.98 1.35 -11.20
N ALA A 66 -24.03 1.57 -10.29
CA ALA A 66 -22.86 0.72 -10.20
C ALA A 66 -23.31 -0.66 -9.69
N PRO A 67 -22.82 -1.75 -10.27
CA PRO A 67 -23.54 -3.00 -10.20
C PRO A 67 -22.88 -4.03 -9.29
N HIS A 68 -23.56 -5.14 -9.10
CA HIS A 68 -23.45 -6.01 -7.94
C HIS A 68 -22.27 -7.00 -7.96
N THR A 69 -21.77 -7.27 -6.74
CA THR A 69 -21.09 -8.48 -6.22
C THR A 69 -19.97 -9.14 -7.05
N VAL A 70 -18.74 -8.65 -6.94
CA VAL A 70 -17.53 -9.39 -7.33
C VAL A 70 -17.00 -10.21 -6.15
N LEU A 71 -16.70 -11.49 -6.38
CA LEU A 71 -16.16 -12.38 -5.36
C LEU A 71 -14.69 -12.69 -5.64
N ILE A 72 -13.84 -12.64 -4.62
CA ILE A 72 -12.43 -13.04 -4.75
C ILE A 72 -12.19 -14.32 -3.98
N LEU A 73 -11.49 -15.26 -4.63
CA LEU A 73 -10.93 -16.43 -3.97
C LEU A 73 -9.50 -16.14 -3.57
N VAL A 74 -9.23 -16.27 -2.28
CA VAL A 74 -7.91 -16.09 -1.69
C VAL A 74 -7.48 -17.38 -1.01
N CYS A 75 -6.20 -17.69 -1.00
CA CYS A 75 -5.67 -18.88 -0.33
C CYS A 75 -4.61 -18.47 0.69
N GLU A 76 -4.47 -19.24 1.78
CA GLU A 76 -3.30 -19.12 2.65
C GLU A 76 -2.01 -19.24 1.78
N PRO A 77 -1.01 -18.39 2.02
CA PRO A 77 0.20 -18.37 1.20
C PRO A 77 0.93 -19.72 1.27
N ARG A 78 1.26 -20.31 0.13
CA ARG A 78 2.12 -21.51 0.09
C ARG A 78 3.55 -21.11 0.46
N GLY A 79 4.01 -21.51 1.64
CA GLY A 79 5.43 -21.44 2.03
C GLY A 79 6.03 -20.02 2.16
N ALA A 80 5.23 -18.96 2.12
CA ALA A 80 5.71 -17.60 2.35
C ALA A 80 5.32 -17.15 3.75
N VAL A 81 6.36 -16.73 4.49
CA VAL A 81 6.33 -16.12 5.81
C VAL A 81 5.10 -15.24 5.93
N GLY A 82 4.12 -15.69 6.72
CA GLY A 82 3.04 -14.81 7.10
C GLY A 82 3.64 -13.55 7.72
N LEU A 83 2.89 -12.44 7.69
CA LEU A 83 3.04 -11.40 8.71
C LEU A 83 2.61 -11.96 10.10
N GLY A 84 3.00 -13.19 10.39
CA GLY A 84 2.85 -13.90 11.64
C GLY A 84 3.87 -13.33 12.61
N LYS A 85 3.39 -13.08 13.81
CA LYS A 85 4.18 -12.55 14.91
C LYS A 85 5.12 -13.65 15.41
N GLU A 86 6.29 -13.75 14.82
CA GLU A 86 7.38 -14.54 15.41
C GLU A 86 8.13 -13.67 16.44
N HIS A 87 8.44 -14.28 17.58
CA HIS A 87 8.99 -13.59 18.73
C HIS A 87 10.36 -12.96 18.43
N HIS A 88 10.59 -11.77 19.00
CA HIS A 88 11.79 -10.95 18.82
C HIS A 88 13.04 -11.57 19.49
N GLY A 89 13.56 -12.64 18.90
CA GLY A 89 14.84 -13.24 19.25
C GLY A 89 15.76 -13.24 18.04
N HIS A 90 16.65 -12.24 17.96
CA HIS A 90 17.79 -12.17 17.02
C HIS A 90 17.51 -11.85 15.54
N VAL A 91 16.80 -10.75 15.25
CA VAL A 91 16.91 -10.13 13.92
C VAL A 91 18.37 -9.72 13.68
N ALA A 92 18.88 -9.96 12.46
CA ALA A 92 20.23 -9.63 12.01
C ALA A 92 21.38 -10.38 12.71
N ALA A 93 21.12 -11.58 13.23
CA ALA A 93 22.18 -12.43 13.81
C ALA A 93 23.35 -12.69 12.85
N GLY A 94 23.06 -12.78 11.54
CA GLY A 94 24.03 -13.03 10.48
C GLY A 94 24.70 -11.78 9.90
N ASP A 95 24.30 -10.56 10.32
CA ASP A 95 24.84 -9.30 9.80
C ASP A 95 25.37 -8.43 10.96
N PRO A 96 26.69 -8.49 11.26
CA PRO A 96 27.29 -7.72 12.35
C PRO A 96 27.18 -6.20 12.17
N GLU A 97 27.18 -5.70 10.93
CA GLU A 97 27.08 -4.27 10.64
C GLU A 97 25.67 -3.76 10.93
N LEU A 98 24.65 -4.48 10.44
CA LEU A 98 23.26 -4.17 10.75
C LEU A 98 22.98 -4.26 12.25
N ARG A 99 23.50 -5.31 12.91
CA ARG A 99 23.33 -5.48 14.36
C ARG A 99 23.97 -4.33 15.15
N ARG A 100 25.15 -3.87 14.75
CA ARG A 100 25.82 -2.71 15.35
C ARG A 100 24.98 -1.45 15.17
N LEU A 101 24.51 -1.21 13.94
CA LEU A 101 23.68 -0.06 13.58
C LEU A 101 22.38 -0.03 14.39
N LEU A 102 21.63 -1.14 14.43
CA LEU A 102 20.41 -1.27 15.22
C LEU A 102 20.66 -1.04 16.72
N GLY A 103 21.80 -1.51 17.24
CA GLY A 103 22.22 -1.25 18.61
C GLY A 103 22.45 0.24 18.90
N ARG A 104 23.13 0.95 18.00
CA ARG A 104 23.35 2.40 18.11
C ARG A 104 22.04 3.18 17.97
N ILE A 105 21.16 2.75 17.06
CA ILE A 105 19.84 3.34 16.90
C ILE A 105 19.02 3.24 18.19
N ARG A 106 19.00 2.05 18.79
CA ARG A 106 18.28 1.81 20.05
C ARG A 106 18.79 2.68 21.20
N ARG A 107 20.07 3.05 21.21
CA ARG A 107 20.67 3.93 22.23
C ARG A 107 20.64 5.41 21.86
N GLY A 108 20.20 5.77 20.66
CA GLY A 108 20.23 7.17 20.21
C GLY A 108 21.64 7.71 19.96
N GLU A 109 22.59 6.82 19.64
CA GLU A 109 24.02 7.11 19.46
C GLU A 109 24.41 7.22 17.97
N GLN A 110 23.44 7.32 17.06
CA GLN A 110 23.71 7.39 15.62
C GLN A 110 24.55 8.63 15.28
N ASP A 111 25.56 8.45 14.42
CA ASP A 111 26.40 9.54 13.94
C ASP A 111 26.46 9.60 12.40
N ARG A 112 27.35 10.46 11.88
CA ARG A 112 27.53 10.66 10.44
C ARG A 112 27.97 9.37 9.73
N SER A 113 28.80 8.54 10.36
CA SER A 113 29.28 7.29 9.75
C SER A 113 28.15 6.27 9.59
N ASP A 114 27.22 6.21 10.55
CA ASP A 114 26.03 5.36 10.46
C ASP A 114 25.08 5.82 9.33
N LEU A 115 24.93 7.13 9.14
CA LEU A 115 24.13 7.72 8.06
C LEU A 115 24.75 7.41 6.69
N GLU A 116 26.07 7.60 6.55
CA GLU A 116 26.82 7.31 5.33
C GLU A 116 26.77 5.81 4.99
N LEU A 117 26.87 4.93 5.99
CA LEU A 117 26.71 3.49 5.81
C LEU A 117 25.35 3.15 5.18
N LEU A 118 24.26 3.68 5.74
CA LEU A 118 22.91 3.42 5.23
C LEU A 118 22.74 3.93 3.79
N ASN A 119 23.10 5.19 3.53
CA ASN A 119 22.92 5.78 2.21
C ASN A 119 23.84 5.13 1.15
N SER A 120 25.09 4.78 1.49
CA SER A 120 26.01 4.15 0.53
C SER A 120 25.66 2.70 0.21
N ARG A 121 25.18 1.91 1.18
CA ARG A 121 24.82 0.50 0.98
C ARG A 121 23.41 0.32 0.42
N CYS A 122 22.45 1.12 0.89
CA CYS A 122 21.03 0.82 0.71
C CYS A 122 20.31 1.80 -0.24
N TYR A 123 20.90 2.95 -0.58
CA TYR A 123 20.28 3.93 -1.48
C TYR A 123 21.02 4.02 -2.81
N GLN A 124 20.27 4.06 -3.90
CA GLN A 124 20.79 4.30 -5.24
C GLN A 124 19.96 5.42 -5.90
N PRO A 125 20.57 6.59 -6.20
CA PRO A 125 19.84 7.71 -6.80
C PRO A 125 19.13 7.32 -8.10
N GLY A 126 17.84 7.64 -8.19
CA GLY A 126 17.03 7.41 -9.39
C GLY A 126 16.62 5.95 -9.63
N ARG A 127 17.02 5.00 -8.77
CA ARG A 127 16.59 3.60 -8.88
C ARG A 127 15.10 3.46 -8.53
N GLN A 128 14.34 2.82 -9.40
CA GLN A 128 12.96 2.41 -9.12
C GLN A 128 12.92 1.27 -8.11
N ILE A 129 11.77 1.09 -7.45
CA ILE A 129 11.56 -0.01 -6.50
C ILE A 129 11.62 -1.34 -7.29
N PRO A 130 12.49 -2.30 -6.89
CA PRO A 130 12.71 -3.53 -7.65
C PRO A 130 11.61 -4.57 -7.37
N TRP A 131 10.37 -4.29 -7.80
CA TRP A 131 9.19 -5.11 -7.55
C TRP A 131 9.36 -6.57 -7.99
N GLU A 132 10.15 -6.82 -9.02
CA GLU A 132 10.49 -8.14 -9.56
C GLU A 132 11.24 -9.04 -8.57
N THR A 133 11.86 -8.45 -7.55
CA THR A 133 12.63 -9.20 -6.53
C THR A 133 11.76 -9.76 -5.40
N GLY A 134 10.45 -9.50 -5.41
CA GLY A 134 9.55 -9.85 -4.31
C GLY A 134 9.70 -8.91 -3.11
N VAL A 135 10.23 -7.70 -3.32
CA VAL A 135 10.42 -6.70 -2.25
C VAL A 135 9.08 -6.28 -1.64
N THR A 136 9.05 -6.15 -0.32
CA THR A 136 7.93 -5.51 0.39
C THR A 136 8.31 -4.07 0.74
N VAL A 137 7.45 -3.11 0.41
CA VAL A 137 7.69 -1.71 0.79
C VAL A 137 7.07 -1.40 2.15
N VAL A 138 7.81 -0.69 2.99
CA VAL A 138 7.34 -0.16 4.27
C VAL A 138 7.34 1.36 4.22
N THR A 139 6.19 1.96 4.50
CA THR A 139 5.99 3.41 4.43
C THR A 139 5.23 3.95 5.65
N PRO A 140 5.56 5.14 6.16
CA PRO A 140 4.82 5.74 7.27
C PRO A 140 3.42 6.23 6.87
N LEU A 141 3.14 6.40 5.57
CA LEU A 141 1.92 7.04 5.09
C LEU A 141 0.98 6.04 4.41
N ASN A 142 -0.25 5.94 4.92
CA ASN A 142 -1.26 5.08 4.32
C ASN A 142 -1.61 5.47 2.85
N ARG A 143 -1.48 6.76 2.51
CA ARG A 143 -1.63 7.24 1.13
C ARG A 143 -0.53 6.73 0.21
N ASN A 144 0.73 6.73 0.67
CA ASN A 144 1.85 6.18 -0.09
C ASN A 144 1.67 4.66 -0.22
N ARG A 145 1.29 3.98 0.86
CA ARG A 145 0.97 2.54 0.84
C ARG A 145 -0.03 2.22 -0.27
N TRP A 146 -1.08 3.02 -0.41
CA TRP A 146 -2.09 2.84 -1.46
C TRP A 146 -1.49 2.99 -2.87
N ASN A 147 -0.77 4.08 -3.14
CA ASN A 147 -0.16 4.33 -4.44
C ASN A 147 0.88 3.27 -4.81
N LEU A 148 1.72 2.88 -3.86
CA LEU A 148 2.76 1.85 -4.04
C LEU A 148 2.14 0.48 -4.31
N ASN A 149 1.04 0.13 -3.65
CA ASN A 149 0.34 -1.12 -3.94
C ASN A 149 -0.28 -1.14 -5.34
N LEU A 150 -0.76 0.00 -5.83
CA LEU A 150 -1.27 0.12 -7.20
C LEU A 150 -0.13 -0.05 -8.21
N GLU A 151 0.99 0.66 -8.01
CA GLU A 151 2.20 0.54 -8.84
C GLU A 151 2.72 -0.90 -8.86
N ALA A 152 2.86 -1.52 -7.67
CA ALA A 152 3.34 -2.88 -7.53
C ALA A 152 2.42 -3.91 -8.19
N ALA A 153 1.09 -3.74 -8.10
CA ALA A 153 0.15 -4.63 -8.77
C ALA A 153 0.31 -4.57 -10.30
N LEU A 154 0.55 -3.38 -10.86
CA LEU A 154 0.81 -3.22 -12.30
C LEU A 154 2.18 -3.79 -12.69
N ALA A 155 3.23 -3.57 -11.89
CA ALA A 155 4.53 -4.19 -12.12
C ALA A 155 4.45 -5.74 -12.04
N PHE A 156 3.71 -6.26 -11.09
CA PHE A 156 3.46 -7.70 -10.92
C PHE A 156 2.66 -8.28 -12.09
N GLN A 157 1.70 -7.53 -12.63
CA GLN A 157 0.95 -7.90 -13.83
C GLN A 157 1.89 -8.13 -15.03
N VAL A 158 2.83 -7.21 -15.26
CA VAL A 158 3.86 -7.34 -16.30
C VAL A 158 4.75 -8.56 -16.05
N LEU A 159 5.21 -8.75 -14.81
CA LEU A 159 6.06 -9.88 -14.43
C LEU A 159 5.39 -11.24 -14.65
N GLN A 160 4.11 -11.35 -14.27
CA GLN A 160 3.34 -12.60 -14.40
C GLN A 160 2.79 -12.82 -15.81
N GLN A 161 2.90 -11.84 -16.72
CA GLN A 161 2.33 -11.87 -18.07
C GLN A 161 0.84 -12.27 -18.09
N THR A 162 0.11 -11.87 -17.05
CA THR A 162 -1.32 -12.15 -16.90
C THR A 162 -2.13 -10.87 -17.08
N ALA A 163 -3.43 -10.99 -17.33
CA ALA A 163 -4.33 -9.84 -17.33
C ALA A 163 -4.57 -9.34 -15.90
N ALA A 164 -4.68 -8.02 -15.74
CA ALA A 164 -5.24 -7.40 -14.54
C ALA A 164 -6.76 -7.20 -14.71
N ARG A 165 -7.48 -7.24 -13.59
CA ARG A 165 -8.90 -6.86 -13.52
C ARG A 165 -9.06 -5.72 -12.54
N VAL A 166 -9.76 -4.67 -12.95
CA VAL A 166 -10.03 -3.50 -12.11
C VAL A 166 -11.47 -3.54 -11.62
N PHE A 167 -11.64 -3.46 -10.31
CA PHE A 167 -12.93 -3.40 -9.64
C PHE A 167 -13.15 -2.03 -9.01
N LEU A 168 -14.27 -1.42 -9.34
CA LEU A 168 -14.69 -0.14 -8.76
C LEU A 168 -15.74 -0.44 -7.69
N SER A 169 -15.53 0.12 -6.50
CA SER A 169 -16.53 0.05 -5.45
C SER A 169 -17.76 0.88 -5.82
N GLU A 170 -18.94 0.42 -5.40
CA GLU A 170 -20.20 1.15 -5.54
C GLU A 170 -20.28 2.23 -4.46
N HIS A 171 -20.69 3.44 -4.82
CA HIS A 171 -20.88 4.55 -3.89
C HIS A 171 -22.32 5.08 -3.99
N LYS A 172 -22.97 5.28 -2.84
CA LYS A 172 -24.30 5.90 -2.73
C LYS A 172 -24.23 7.10 -1.80
N TRP A 173 -24.48 8.28 -2.35
CA TRP A 173 -24.50 9.54 -1.59
C TRP A 173 -25.86 9.75 -0.95
N LYS A 174 -25.85 10.15 0.32
CA LYS A 174 -27.05 10.60 1.02
C LYS A 174 -27.30 12.06 0.69
N GLY A 175 -28.56 12.43 0.45
CA GLY A 175 -28.95 13.83 0.30
C GLY A 175 -28.77 14.44 -1.09
N GLY A 176 -28.38 13.63 -2.10
CA GLY A 176 -28.30 14.07 -3.50
C GLY A 176 -27.08 13.50 -4.23
N GLU A 177 -26.96 13.83 -5.52
CA GLU A 177 -25.79 13.50 -6.33
C GLU A 177 -24.55 14.30 -5.85
N PRO A 178 -23.34 13.71 -5.89
CA PRO A 178 -22.12 14.41 -5.56
C PRO A 178 -21.77 15.48 -6.60
N THR A 179 -20.89 16.41 -6.21
CA THR A 179 -20.16 17.21 -7.21
C THR A 179 -19.11 16.34 -7.93
N GLU A 180 -18.66 16.76 -9.11
CA GLU A 180 -17.58 16.08 -9.83
C GLU A 180 -16.31 15.93 -8.96
N GLU A 181 -15.94 17.00 -8.26
CA GLU A 181 -14.82 17.00 -7.32
C GLU A 181 -15.01 15.98 -6.19
N GLU A 182 -16.21 15.92 -5.58
CA GLU A 182 -16.51 14.97 -4.51
C GLU A 182 -16.45 13.53 -5.04
N ALA A 183 -16.95 13.27 -6.24
CA ALA A 183 -16.90 11.96 -6.88
C ALA A 183 -15.45 11.52 -7.19
N VAL A 184 -14.64 12.40 -7.78
CA VAL A 184 -13.24 12.12 -8.12
C VAL A 184 -12.40 11.87 -6.86
N LEU A 185 -12.56 12.70 -5.83
CA LEU A 185 -11.83 12.53 -4.57
C LEU A 185 -12.29 11.29 -3.79
N MET A 186 -13.57 10.94 -3.87
CA MET A 186 -14.10 9.70 -3.29
C MET A 186 -13.58 8.46 -4.02
N LEU A 187 -13.43 8.51 -5.35
CA LEU A 187 -12.80 7.45 -6.16
C LEU A 187 -11.29 7.33 -5.93
N GLY A 188 -10.61 8.43 -5.59
CA GLY A 188 -9.20 8.42 -5.23
C GLY A 188 -8.89 7.90 -3.82
N GLN A 189 -9.91 7.57 -3.02
CA GLN A 189 -9.72 7.12 -1.63
C GLN A 189 -9.44 5.60 -1.55
N GLY A 190 -8.22 5.25 -1.12
CA GLY A 190 -7.85 3.88 -0.73
C GLY A 190 -8.52 3.40 0.57
N ASP A 191 -8.06 2.26 1.10
CA ASP A 191 -8.52 1.72 2.38
C ASP A 191 -7.79 2.34 3.58
N ASP A 192 -8.47 2.46 4.71
CA ASP A 192 -7.93 2.87 6.00
C ASP A 192 -8.66 2.18 7.17
N SER A 193 -8.29 2.51 8.41
CA SER A 193 -8.88 1.90 9.62
C SER A 193 -10.38 2.18 9.79
N ALA A 194 -10.90 3.28 9.23
CA ALA A 194 -12.32 3.63 9.25
C ALA A 194 -13.06 3.12 8.00
N THR A 195 -12.34 2.93 6.89
CA THR A 195 -12.88 2.57 5.58
C THR A 195 -12.10 1.36 5.03
N PRO A 196 -12.46 0.11 5.41
CA PRO A 196 -11.70 -1.08 5.01
C PRO A 196 -11.84 -1.44 3.52
N VAL A 197 -12.78 -0.80 2.82
CA VAL A 197 -13.08 -1.01 1.41
C VAL A 197 -12.45 0.12 0.57
N PRO A 198 -11.42 -0.16 -0.24
CA PRO A 198 -10.86 0.85 -1.14
C PRO A 198 -11.85 1.19 -2.26
N ALA A 199 -11.77 2.40 -2.81
CA ALA A 199 -12.66 2.80 -3.90
C ALA A 199 -12.37 2.05 -5.21
N VAL A 200 -11.10 1.68 -5.43
CA VAL A 200 -10.63 0.88 -6.56
C VAL A 200 -9.91 -0.34 -6.00
N PHE A 201 -9.99 -1.48 -6.67
CA PHE A 201 -9.19 -2.66 -6.35
C PHE A 201 -8.67 -3.29 -7.65
N VAL A 202 -7.35 -3.32 -7.82
CA VAL A 202 -6.70 -3.97 -8.96
C VAL A 202 -6.34 -5.39 -8.57
N PHE A 203 -6.85 -6.37 -9.32
CA PHE A 203 -6.61 -7.79 -9.11
C PHE A 203 -5.69 -8.34 -10.18
N VAL A 204 -4.67 -9.08 -9.72
CA VAL A 204 -3.78 -9.88 -10.54
C VAL A 204 -3.70 -11.27 -9.91
N PRO A 205 -3.97 -12.36 -10.64
CA PRO A 205 -3.78 -13.71 -10.12
C PRO A 205 -2.38 -13.89 -9.53
N GLY A 206 -2.29 -14.49 -8.34
CA GLY A 206 -1.03 -14.74 -7.62
C GLY A 206 -0.55 -13.58 -6.75
N MET A 207 -1.18 -12.39 -6.80
CA MET A 207 -0.69 -11.25 -6.01
C MET A 207 -0.94 -11.42 -4.50
N PRO A 208 -0.07 -10.88 -3.63
CA PRO A 208 -0.32 -10.81 -2.20
C PRO A 208 -1.48 -9.85 -1.90
N VAL A 209 -2.39 -10.28 -1.03
CA VAL A 209 -3.58 -9.55 -0.59
C VAL A 209 -3.66 -9.58 0.92
N VAL A 210 -4.09 -8.46 1.52
CA VAL A 210 -4.41 -8.38 2.94
C VAL A 210 -5.90 -8.15 3.13
N VAL A 211 -6.49 -8.87 4.09
CA VAL A 211 -7.88 -8.66 4.50
C VAL A 211 -7.95 -7.51 5.49
N ASN A 212 -8.86 -6.57 5.27
CA ASN A 212 -8.98 -5.34 6.05
C ASN A 212 -10.08 -5.39 7.11
N GLN A 213 -10.84 -6.49 7.18
CA GLN A 213 -11.90 -6.63 8.18
C GLN A 213 -12.05 -8.09 8.63
N ASN A 214 -12.30 -8.25 9.93
CA ASN A 214 -12.72 -9.53 10.50
C ASN A 214 -14.07 -9.93 9.90
N THR A 215 -14.08 -11.01 9.13
CA THR A 215 -15.31 -11.55 8.51
C THR A 215 -15.59 -12.96 9.00
N HIS A 216 -14.56 -13.82 9.05
CA HIS A 216 -14.68 -15.20 9.52
C HIS A 216 -13.49 -15.58 10.40
N GLN A 217 -13.58 -15.28 11.69
CA GLN A 217 -12.49 -15.53 12.64
C GLN A 217 -12.14 -17.02 12.77
N GLY A 218 -13.14 -17.92 12.71
CA GLY A 218 -12.93 -19.37 12.71
C GLY A 218 -12.23 -19.91 11.45
N LEU A 219 -12.19 -19.12 10.37
CA LEU A 219 -11.46 -19.43 9.14
C LEU A 219 -10.20 -18.55 8.98
N LYS A 220 -9.74 -17.90 10.06
CA LYS A 220 -8.61 -16.94 10.08
C LYS A 220 -8.75 -15.75 9.13
N VAL A 221 -9.95 -15.46 8.65
CA VAL A 221 -10.24 -14.25 7.86
C VAL A 221 -10.40 -13.07 8.80
N VAL A 222 -9.25 -12.57 9.24
CA VAL A 222 -9.10 -11.48 10.21
C VAL A 222 -8.38 -10.30 9.58
N ASN A 223 -8.62 -9.11 10.13
CA ASN A 223 -7.96 -7.88 9.73
C ASN A 223 -6.43 -8.03 9.90
N GLY A 224 -5.71 -7.77 8.82
CA GLY A 224 -4.25 -7.90 8.75
C GLY A 224 -3.76 -9.28 8.29
N ALA A 225 -4.64 -10.27 8.12
CA ALA A 225 -4.23 -11.56 7.58
C ALA A 225 -3.87 -11.45 6.09
N GLY A 226 -2.70 -11.99 5.74
CA GLY A 226 -2.18 -12.04 4.39
C GLY A 226 -2.58 -13.32 3.66
N TYR A 227 -2.84 -13.19 2.36
CA TYR A 227 -3.28 -14.25 1.46
C TYR A 227 -2.67 -14.08 0.07
N THR A 228 -2.76 -15.13 -0.75
CA THR A 228 -2.52 -15.06 -2.18
C THR A 228 -3.86 -14.97 -2.92
N ALA A 229 -4.02 -13.98 -3.79
CA ALA A 229 -5.20 -13.88 -4.66
C ALA A 229 -5.15 -14.99 -5.71
N VAL A 230 -6.18 -15.85 -5.77
CA VAL A 230 -6.19 -17.02 -6.66
C VAL A 230 -7.00 -16.72 -7.92
N ALA A 231 -8.26 -16.33 -7.73
CA ALA A 231 -9.18 -16.12 -8.82
C ALA A 231 -10.28 -15.13 -8.43
N VAL A 232 -11.01 -14.66 -9.43
CA VAL A 232 -12.22 -13.86 -9.26
C VAL A 232 -13.38 -14.65 -9.85
N ILE A 233 -14.50 -14.67 -9.15
CA ILE A 233 -15.79 -15.07 -9.71
C ILE A 233 -16.56 -13.77 -10.00
N PRO A 234 -16.56 -13.30 -11.26
CA PRO A 234 -17.29 -12.10 -11.63
C PRO A 234 -18.79 -12.33 -11.53
N ASP A 235 -19.54 -11.27 -11.21
CA ASP A 235 -20.97 -11.23 -11.53
C ASP A 235 -21.09 -11.24 -13.06
N ARG A 236 -21.92 -12.15 -13.61
CA ARG A 236 -22.10 -12.27 -15.07
C ARG A 236 -22.64 -10.99 -15.69
N ALA A 237 -23.43 -10.23 -14.96
CA ALA A 237 -23.95 -8.97 -15.48
C ALA A 237 -22.85 -7.89 -15.53
N PHE A 238 -21.76 -8.04 -14.77
CA PHE A 238 -20.76 -6.99 -14.54
C PHE A 238 -19.34 -7.55 -14.33
N PRO A 239 -18.67 -7.99 -15.40
CA PRO A 239 -17.45 -8.81 -15.31
C PRO A 239 -16.17 -8.08 -14.85
N GLY A 240 -16.26 -6.78 -14.53
CA GLY A 240 -15.11 -5.91 -14.30
C GLY A 240 -14.40 -5.53 -15.61
N HIS A 241 -13.51 -4.53 -15.56
CA HIS A 241 -12.74 -4.13 -16.73
C HIS A 241 -11.44 -4.94 -16.81
N ARG A 242 -11.23 -5.67 -17.92
CA ARG A 242 -10.01 -6.43 -18.20
C ARG A 242 -9.03 -5.57 -19.00
N VAL A 243 -7.78 -5.52 -18.57
CA VAL A 243 -6.68 -4.89 -19.31
C VAL A 243 -5.69 -6.02 -19.70
N SER A 244 -5.33 -6.09 -20.99
CA SER A 244 -4.92 -7.27 -21.83
C SER A 244 -4.00 -8.35 -21.21
N ALA A 245 -3.89 -9.61 -21.69
CA ALA A 245 -4.21 -10.26 -22.97
C ALA A 245 -5.34 -11.31 -22.89
N GLU A 246 -5.81 -11.76 -24.06
CA GLU A 246 -6.88 -12.74 -24.31
C GLU A 246 -6.63 -14.10 -23.67
N LEU A 247 -7.69 -14.67 -23.08
CA LEU A 247 -7.85 -16.08 -22.72
C LEU A 247 -9.26 -16.25 -22.17
N THR A 248 -9.99 -17.19 -22.75
CA THR A 248 -11.31 -17.68 -22.35
C THR A 248 -11.18 -18.78 -21.28
N ASP A 249 -12.25 -18.91 -20.50
CA ASP A 249 -12.68 -20.06 -19.68
C ASP A 249 -12.26 -20.19 -18.21
N PHE A 250 -13.28 -20.52 -17.40
CA PHE A 250 -13.18 -21.02 -16.03
C PHE A 250 -13.98 -22.33 -15.93
N HIS A 251 -13.44 -23.32 -15.22
CA HIS A 251 -14.23 -24.12 -14.27
C HIS A 251 -13.34 -24.68 -13.15
N PHE A 252 -13.90 -24.72 -11.94
CA PHE A 252 -13.20 -25.04 -10.68
C PHE A 252 -13.21 -26.55 -10.35
N VAL A 253 -12.08 -27.21 -10.63
CA VAL A 253 -11.54 -28.40 -9.94
C VAL A 253 -10.01 -28.19 -9.89
N GLY A 254 -9.36 -28.34 -8.74
CA GLY A 254 -7.89 -28.12 -8.60
C GLY A 254 -7.44 -26.86 -7.86
N MET A 255 -8.32 -26.23 -7.06
CA MET A 255 -7.89 -25.13 -6.18
C MET A 255 -6.99 -25.62 -5.04
N PRO A 256 -6.03 -24.79 -4.57
CA PRO A 256 -5.27 -25.10 -3.37
C PRO A 256 -6.18 -25.31 -2.15
N ALA A 257 -5.83 -26.28 -1.30
CA ALA A 257 -6.48 -26.46 0.00
C ALA A 257 -6.37 -25.16 0.83
N GLY A 258 -7.45 -24.78 1.54
CA GLY A 258 -7.49 -23.54 2.31
C GLY A 258 -7.89 -22.30 1.50
N THR A 259 -8.44 -22.46 0.29
CA THR A 259 -9.04 -21.35 -0.47
C THR A 259 -10.33 -20.87 0.19
N ILE A 260 -10.45 -19.55 0.39
CA ILE A 260 -11.56 -18.86 1.06
C ILE A 260 -12.17 -17.83 0.10
N LEU A 261 -13.49 -17.67 0.19
CA LEU A 261 -14.26 -16.70 -0.58
C LEU A 261 -14.40 -15.37 0.19
N LEU A 262 -13.90 -14.28 -0.37
CA LEU A 262 -14.14 -12.92 0.09
C LEU A 262 -15.33 -12.29 -0.65
N LYS A 263 -16.32 -11.85 0.12
CA LYS A 263 -17.53 -11.18 -0.39
C LYS A 263 -17.46 -9.67 -0.19
N PRO A 264 -18.04 -8.86 -1.08
CA PRO A 264 -18.17 -7.43 -0.87
C PRO A 264 -19.02 -7.11 0.35
N ILE A 265 -18.63 -6.08 1.07
CA ILE A 265 -19.34 -5.52 2.21
C ILE A 265 -19.77 -4.09 1.92
N SER A 266 -20.73 -3.58 2.67
CA SER A 266 -21.12 -2.18 2.64
C SER A 266 -20.64 -1.45 3.90
N VAL A 267 -19.97 -0.32 3.73
CA VAL A 267 -19.47 0.55 4.81
C VAL A 267 -20.03 1.96 4.65
N LYS A 268 -20.20 2.66 5.77
CA LYS A 268 -20.63 4.07 5.78
C LYS A 268 -19.41 4.97 5.98
N ILE A 269 -19.25 5.93 5.07
CA ILE A 269 -18.23 6.98 5.11
C ILE A 269 -18.96 8.27 5.46
N THR A 270 -18.94 8.64 6.73
CA THR A 270 -19.57 9.87 7.22
C THR A 270 -18.77 11.09 6.76
N ALA A 271 -19.44 12.17 6.36
CA ALA A 271 -18.79 13.44 6.09
C ALA A 271 -18.05 13.95 7.33
N GLN A 272 -16.84 14.47 7.15
CA GLN A 272 -15.97 14.84 8.27
C GLN A 272 -15.33 16.21 8.02
N ARG A 273 -15.15 17.00 9.07
CA ARG A 273 -14.50 18.32 9.00
C ARG A 273 -13.10 18.28 8.38
N LYS A 274 -12.36 17.17 8.57
CA LYS A 274 -11.04 16.95 7.97
C LYS A 274 -11.07 16.65 6.45
N ARG A 275 -12.25 16.42 5.89
CA ARG A 275 -12.53 16.23 4.45
C ARG A 275 -13.52 17.32 4.01
N PRO A 276 -13.08 18.59 3.91
CA PRO A 276 -13.97 19.69 3.57
C PRO A 276 -14.61 19.54 2.18
N TRP A 277 -14.00 18.73 1.31
CA TRP A 277 -14.51 18.35 0.00
C TRP A 277 -15.67 17.35 0.04
N GLN A 278 -15.86 16.62 1.14
CA GLN A 278 -16.97 15.67 1.30
C GLN A 278 -18.15 16.39 1.95
N ARG A 279 -19.23 16.60 1.19
CA ARG A 279 -20.43 17.29 1.66
C ARG A 279 -21.43 16.31 2.26
N ASN A 280 -21.51 15.12 1.67
CA ASN A 280 -22.54 14.14 1.97
C ASN A 280 -21.95 12.85 2.57
N ASP A 281 -22.75 12.19 3.41
CA ASP A 281 -22.46 10.82 3.82
C ASP A 281 -22.51 9.89 2.60
N VAL A 282 -21.57 8.95 2.51
CA VAL A 282 -21.51 7.98 1.41
C VAL A 282 -21.58 6.56 1.96
N SER A 283 -22.40 5.71 1.37
CA SER A 283 -22.28 4.26 1.55
C SER A 283 -21.41 3.70 0.44
N ARG A 284 -20.33 3.00 0.80
CA ARG A 284 -19.44 2.32 -0.14
C ARG A 284 -19.63 0.83 -0.05
N ARG A 285 -19.85 0.15 -1.17
CA ARG A 285 -19.89 -1.31 -1.25
C ARG A 285 -18.77 -1.84 -2.13
N GLY A 286 -17.99 -2.77 -1.60
CA GLY A 286 -16.82 -3.33 -2.30
C GLY A 286 -16.07 -4.35 -1.45
N LEU A 287 -14.93 -4.80 -1.95
CA LEU A 287 -14.15 -5.86 -1.33
C LEU A 287 -13.36 -5.32 -0.11
N PRO A 288 -13.42 -5.98 1.06
CA PRO A 288 -12.67 -5.56 2.24
C PRO A 288 -11.22 -6.05 2.23
N CYS A 289 -10.51 -5.80 1.13
CA CYS A 289 -9.12 -6.20 0.97
C CYS A 289 -8.34 -5.20 0.13
N ALA A 290 -7.01 -5.24 0.26
CA ALA A 290 -6.08 -4.46 -0.53
C ALA A 290 -4.89 -5.34 -0.96
N ALA A 291 -4.18 -4.94 -2.02
CA ALA A 291 -2.89 -5.55 -2.31
C ALA A 291 -1.92 -5.34 -1.14
N ALA A 292 -0.98 -6.27 -0.98
CA ALA A 292 -0.09 -6.33 0.17
C ALA A 292 1.40 -6.33 -0.20
N PHE A 293 1.77 -5.66 -1.30
CA PHE A 293 3.17 -5.39 -1.68
C PHE A 293 3.78 -4.27 -0.84
N ALA A 294 2.96 -3.31 -0.42
CA ALA A 294 3.34 -2.23 0.47
C ALA A 294 2.48 -2.26 1.73
N CYS A 295 3.11 -1.98 2.86
CA CYS A 295 2.47 -1.92 4.16
C CYS A 295 2.98 -0.72 4.95
N THR A 296 2.25 -0.37 6.01
CA THR A 296 2.70 0.68 6.92
C THR A 296 3.63 0.14 7.99
N ASP A 297 4.51 0.99 8.50
CA ASP A 297 5.43 0.68 9.60
C ASP A 297 4.74 0.06 10.83
N TYR A 298 3.53 0.53 11.16
CA TYR A 298 2.74 -0.06 12.25
C TYR A 298 2.21 -1.49 11.96
N LYS A 299 2.09 -1.90 10.68
CA LYS A 299 1.61 -3.23 10.28
C LYS A 299 2.72 -4.27 10.12
N VAL A 300 3.98 -3.86 10.07
CA VAL A 300 5.13 -4.78 9.96
C VAL A 300 5.65 -5.28 11.31
N GLN A 301 5.09 -4.79 12.42
CA GLN A 301 5.54 -5.17 13.74
C GLN A 301 5.27 -6.67 14.01
N GLY A 302 6.34 -7.45 14.11
CA GLY A 302 6.30 -8.86 14.49
C GLY A 302 6.80 -9.87 13.47
N GLY A 303 7.16 -9.47 12.24
CA GLY A 303 7.72 -10.38 11.22
C GLY A 303 9.11 -9.98 10.74
N THR A 304 9.81 -10.94 10.11
CA THR A 304 11.05 -10.73 9.34
C THR A 304 10.73 -10.76 7.85
N ILE A 305 11.26 -9.79 7.10
CA ILE A 305 11.07 -9.62 5.66
C ILE A 305 12.44 -9.77 5.00
N GLU A 306 12.56 -10.71 4.06
CA GLU A 306 13.85 -11.01 3.40
C GLU A 306 14.36 -9.82 2.60
N ARG A 307 13.50 -9.18 1.80
CA ARG A 307 13.81 -7.98 1.01
C ARG A 307 12.81 -6.89 1.29
N VAL A 308 13.30 -5.74 1.74
CA VAL A 308 12.46 -4.63 2.15
C VAL A 308 12.91 -3.32 1.49
N ALA A 309 11.95 -2.53 1.05
CA ALA A 309 12.16 -1.16 0.63
C ALA A 309 11.59 -0.19 1.68
N LEU A 310 12.41 0.69 2.23
CA LEU A 310 12.05 1.52 3.39
C LEU A 310 11.91 2.99 3.02
N GLU A 311 10.80 3.60 3.43
CA GLU A 311 10.61 5.05 3.43
C GLU A 311 10.84 5.60 4.84
N LEU A 312 12.11 5.91 5.16
CA LEU A 312 12.51 6.44 6.47
C LEU A 312 12.14 7.93 6.64
N ARG A 313 10.85 8.21 6.70
CA ARG A 313 10.27 9.57 6.83
C ARG A 313 9.19 9.59 7.92
N GLY A 314 8.77 10.79 8.32
CA GLY A 314 7.67 10.95 9.28
C GLY A 314 6.29 10.88 8.63
N ALA A 315 5.27 10.57 9.45
CA ALA A 315 3.88 10.42 9.02
C ALA A 315 3.11 11.74 8.82
N ARG A 316 3.75 12.89 9.06
CA ARG A 316 3.18 14.22 8.82
C ARG A 316 3.87 14.91 7.65
N THR A 317 3.14 15.68 6.87
CA THR A 317 3.67 16.50 5.77
C THR A 317 3.27 17.95 6.00
N ALA A 318 4.22 18.86 5.91
CA ALA A 318 3.98 20.31 5.99
C ALA A 318 4.38 20.97 4.67
N THR A 319 3.71 22.06 4.31
CA THR A 319 4.10 22.85 3.15
C THR A 319 5.10 23.91 3.59
N VAL A 320 6.34 23.80 3.12
CA VAL A 320 7.40 24.79 3.36
C VAL A 320 7.79 25.35 1.99
N GLU A 321 7.66 26.66 1.81
CA GLU A 321 7.96 27.35 0.54
C GLU A 321 7.24 26.72 -0.68
N GLY A 322 5.97 26.34 -0.50
CA GLY A 322 5.17 25.70 -1.56
C GLY A 322 5.52 24.23 -1.85
N ARG A 323 6.51 23.65 -1.15
CA ARG A 323 6.89 22.24 -1.29
C ARG A 323 6.36 21.41 -0.14
N ALA A 324 5.85 20.23 -0.45
CA ALA A 324 5.45 19.25 0.54
C ALA A 324 6.69 18.61 1.18
N VAL A 325 6.90 18.84 2.47
CA VAL A 325 8.05 18.37 3.23
C VAL A 325 7.57 17.43 4.33
N ALA A 326 7.98 16.16 4.24
CA ALA A 326 7.73 15.18 5.29
C ALA A 326 8.47 15.55 6.58
N SER A 327 7.78 15.40 7.70
CA SER A 327 8.30 15.49 9.07
C SER A 327 9.46 14.49 9.30
N PRO A 328 10.24 14.69 10.38
CA PRO A 328 11.26 13.74 10.79
C PRO A 328 10.70 12.33 11.04
N CYS A 329 11.48 11.30 10.71
CA CYS A 329 11.17 9.93 11.06
C CYS A 329 11.13 9.76 12.60
N ASP A 330 10.11 9.08 13.11
CA ASP A 330 10.00 8.77 14.54
C ASP A 330 11.06 7.71 14.95
N PRO A 331 11.69 7.82 16.14
CA PRO A 331 12.74 6.90 16.55
C PRO A 331 12.28 5.43 16.63
N TYR A 332 11.03 5.18 17.00
CA TYR A 332 10.47 3.83 17.00
C TYR A 332 10.21 3.34 15.59
N SER A 333 9.65 4.19 14.72
CA SER A 333 9.45 3.85 13.31
C SER A 333 10.78 3.49 12.63
N LEU A 334 11.83 4.30 12.86
CA LEU A 334 13.18 4.05 12.34
C LEU A 334 13.70 2.67 12.75
N TYR A 335 13.64 2.35 14.05
CA TYR A 335 14.09 1.06 14.56
C TYR A 335 13.21 -0.10 14.07
N VAL A 336 11.89 0.04 14.10
CA VAL A 336 10.94 -0.99 13.67
C VAL A 336 11.18 -1.35 12.20
N GLN A 337 11.28 -0.34 11.32
CA GLN A 337 11.48 -0.52 9.89
C GLN A 337 12.80 -1.24 9.57
N LEU A 338 13.92 -0.74 10.10
CA LEU A 338 15.24 -1.34 9.86
C LEU A 338 15.37 -2.75 10.45
N SER A 339 14.74 -3.01 11.60
CA SER A 339 14.71 -4.32 12.24
C SER A 339 13.74 -5.32 11.60
N ARG A 340 13.15 -5.02 10.44
CA ARG A 340 12.36 -6.02 9.70
C ARG A 340 13.22 -6.90 8.81
N CYS A 341 14.38 -6.41 8.36
CA CYS A 341 15.25 -7.15 7.46
C CYS A 341 16.43 -7.80 8.22
N PRO A 342 16.83 -9.03 7.88
CA PRO A 342 17.96 -9.68 8.55
C PRO A 342 19.33 -9.18 8.08
N THR A 343 19.44 -8.48 6.95
CA THR A 343 20.73 -8.02 6.39
C THR A 343 20.60 -6.62 5.77
N LEU A 344 21.71 -5.87 5.72
CA LEU A 344 21.77 -4.60 4.98
C LEU A 344 21.53 -4.81 3.47
N ASP A 345 22.00 -5.93 2.91
CA ASP A 345 21.82 -6.26 1.49
C ASP A 345 20.36 -6.49 1.10
N GLY A 346 19.52 -6.90 2.06
CA GLY A 346 18.09 -7.02 1.86
C GLY A 346 17.33 -5.69 1.98
N ILE A 347 18.00 -4.60 2.38
CA ILE A 347 17.39 -3.27 2.56
C ILE A 347 17.66 -2.41 1.33
N THR A 348 16.58 -1.85 0.77
CA THR A 348 16.63 -0.77 -0.21
C THR A 348 15.96 0.47 0.38
N LEU A 349 16.52 1.65 0.15
CA LEU A 349 15.93 2.91 0.57
C LEU A 349 15.15 3.54 -0.58
N VAL A 350 13.88 3.88 -0.35
CA VAL A 350 13.03 4.57 -1.34
C VAL A 350 13.52 6.00 -1.61
N SER A 351 14.19 6.61 -0.63
CA SER A 351 14.82 7.92 -0.75
C SER A 351 16.03 8.00 0.18
N GLU A 352 16.96 8.90 -0.13
CA GLU A 352 18.08 9.21 0.74
C GLU A 352 17.61 9.56 2.17
N VAL A 353 18.30 9.00 3.16
CA VAL A 353 18.06 9.32 4.57
C VAL A 353 18.58 10.73 4.85
N ARG A 354 17.73 11.61 5.39
CA ARG A 354 18.14 12.96 5.78
C ARG A 354 18.79 12.90 7.14
N GLU A 355 19.76 13.76 7.36
CA GLU A 355 20.42 13.93 8.67
C GLU A 355 19.40 14.07 9.82
N ARG A 356 18.38 14.92 9.65
CA ARG A 356 17.34 15.15 10.66
C ARG A 356 16.40 13.97 10.94
N ASP A 357 16.38 12.95 10.08
CA ASP A 357 15.60 11.73 10.30
C ASP A 357 16.37 10.70 11.14
N PHE A 358 17.67 10.92 11.33
CA PHE A 358 18.59 9.86 11.75
C PHE A 358 19.54 10.31 12.85
N ILE A 359 20.33 11.37 12.60
CA ILE A 359 21.29 11.90 13.58
C ILE A 359 20.53 12.68 14.66
N GLY A 360 20.80 12.34 15.92
CA GLY A 360 20.08 12.92 17.06
C GLY A 360 18.64 12.44 17.19
N ASN A 361 18.22 11.44 16.39
CA ASN A 361 16.91 10.82 16.51
C ASN A 361 16.89 9.87 17.72
N ARG A 362 16.38 10.38 18.85
CA ARG A 362 16.42 9.72 20.15
C ARG A 362 15.02 9.47 20.69
N VAL A 363 14.88 8.34 21.38
CA VAL A 363 13.69 8.04 22.18
C VAL A 363 13.57 9.11 23.29
N PRO A 364 12.38 9.69 23.52
CA PRO A 364 12.17 10.67 24.59
C PRO A 364 12.64 10.14 25.95
N GLU A 365 13.25 11.01 26.77
CA GLU A 365 13.85 10.64 28.06
C GLU A 365 12.83 9.97 29.00
N GLU A 366 11.59 10.44 29.01
CA GLU A 366 10.49 9.87 29.80
C GLU A 366 10.25 8.39 29.47
N MET A 367 10.28 8.04 28.18
CA MET A 367 10.09 6.65 27.72
C MET A 367 11.30 5.78 28.05
N THR A 368 12.51 6.35 27.93
CA THR A 368 13.75 5.68 28.32
C THR A 368 13.75 5.35 29.82
N ALA A 369 13.34 6.31 30.67
CA ALA A 369 13.22 6.11 32.10
C ALA A 369 12.15 5.07 32.45
N ALA A 370 11.01 5.07 31.75
CA ALA A 370 9.96 4.07 31.93
C ALA A 370 10.45 2.66 31.57
N GLN A 371 11.18 2.48 30.46
CA GLN A 371 11.74 1.19 30.06
C GLN A 371 12.77 0.68 31.10
N ALA A 372 13.67 1.54 31.58
CA ALA A 372 14.64 1.18 32.61
C ALA A 372 13.96 0.70 33.90
N ARG A 373 12.87 1.37 34.31
CA ARG A 373 12.05 0.96 35.45
C ARG A 373 11.40 -0.41 35.23
N LEU A 374 10.85 -0.65 34.04
CA LEU A 374 10.24 -1.95 33.69
C LEU A 374 11.26 -3.09 33.68
N GLU A 375 12.48 -2.85 33.20
CA GLU A 375 13.57 -3.84 33.23
C GLU A 375 14.01 -4.17 34.65
N GLU A 376 14.08 -3.18 35.55
CA GLU A 376 14.36 -3.43 36.97
C GLU A 376 13.26 -4.25 37.62
N LEU A 377 11.99 -3.88 37.42
CA LEU A 377 10.84 -4.63 37.92
C LEU A 377 10.84 -6.07 37.39
N SER A 378 11.11 -6.28 36.11
CA SER A 378 11.22 -7.62 35.51
C SER A 378 12.33 -8.46 36.17
N ARG A 379 13.50 -7.86 36.41
CA ARG A 379 14.61 -8.52 37.12
C ARG A 379 14.27 -8.84 38.58
N GLN A 380 13.47 -8.03 39.24
CA GLN A 380 12.98 -8.29 40.61
C GLN A 380 11.99 -9.47 40.60
N THR A 381 10.95 -9.40 39.77
CA THR A 381 9.94 -10.46 39.62
C THR A 381 10.58 -11.81 39.28
N THR A 382 11.57 -11.83 38.37
CA THR A 382 12.27 -13.07 37.98
C THR A 382 13.10 -13.65 39.14
N ARG A 383 13.73 -12.79 39.93
CA ARG A 383 14.50 -13.20 41.13
C ARG A 383 13.58 -13.79 42.19
N GLU A 384 12.45 -13.14 42.47
CA GLU A 384 11.44 -13.59 43.45
C GLU A 384 10.78 -14.91 43.02
N ALA A 385 10.35 -15.03 41.76
CA ALA A 385 9.80 -16.27 41.22
C ALA A 385 10.84 -17.41 41.28
N GLY A 386 12.11 -17.11 40.94
CA GLY A 386 13.20 -18.07 41.05
C GLY A 386 13.52 -18.48 42.50
N SER A 387 13.29 -17.62 43.49
CA SER A 387 13.41 -18.02 44.91
C SER A 387 12.24 -18.87 45.38
N LEU A 388 11.02 -18.61 44.89
CA LEU A 388 9.81 -19.40 45.22
C LEU A 388 9.81 -20.81 44.60
N LEU A 389 10.51 -21.01 43.49
CA LEU A 389 10.68 -22.32 42.85
C LEU A 389 11.82 -23.15 43.43
N ARG A 390 12.64 -22.56 44.32
CA ARG A 390 13.80 -23.21 44.96
C ARG A 390 13.61 -23.48 46.46
N GLY A 391 12.51 -23.03 47.06
CA GLY A 391 12.03 -23.45 48.38
C GLY A 391 10.88 -24.41 48.21
#